data_AF-A0A7K0S0F7-F1
#
_entry.id   AF-A0A7K0S0F7-F1
#
_cell.length_a   1.000
_cell.length_b   1.000
_cell.length_c   1.000
_cell.angle_alpha   90.00
_cell.angle_beta   90.00
_cell.angle_gamma   90.00
#
_symmetry.space_group_name_H-M   'P 1'
#
loop_
_entity.id
_entity.type
_entity.pdbx_description
1 polymer ?
#
loop_
_entity_poly.entity_id
_entity_poly.type
_entity_poly.pdbx_seq_one_letter_code
_entity_poly.pdbx_strand_id
1 'polypeptide(L)'
;MLKTRNRRSALVLPLLLVAFAAALPSAASAQTGSTPPKVVKPALPAGTITKTYKVALSIKPGQNLNLYEYIKADQRPSEPGWIVGFTPNLKLADGSTPPVDQIHLHHLVMLINSDIVVASGEEKTQVTLPTGFGYRYRPTDRLMLNHMIHNLTASPEEVVFEYTVNFLPDTAPAAASIMGVQTQFVDVEGGKAYPVFDVKRNAGVNGRYTYPEQAPATLMKRNTVRIQHAGTLVATAGHLHPGGLYTDLYVTRGDKTVKIFRSNAYYYGAAKMLSWNVSMGSTSPDWRVAVKRGDVLSVQVTYDTSKAAWYESMGISPVALSNSPSGGVDPFIPAEFASLDQKEVLTHGELKENRDFGGRKTRGYADARKLADGPTLAQVKVKNFLYQQGDLTMPGKKGLPPVVAPGKSITFVNQDPGTMIFHTVTPCKAPCDRSSGISYPLADAAQVDSGELGFGPAGITAAANRSTWATPTYLKTGTYTYFCRIHPFMRGAFRVKAAKSTKR
;
A
#
# COMPACT_ATOMS: atom_id res chain seq x y z
N MET A 1 -26.50 -82.36 25.55
CA MET A 1 -27.13 -82.18 26.88
C MET A 1 -26.78 -80.78 27.37
N LEU A 2 -27.70 -79.83 27.20
CA LEU A 2 -28.51 -79.21 28.26
C LEU A 2 -27.77 -78.21 29.18
N LYS A 3 -28.35 -76.99 29.20
CA LYS A 3 -28.46 -75.99 30.29
C LYS A 3 -27.29 -75.02 30.51
N THR A 4 -27.37 -73.78 30.00
CA THR A 4 -28.12 -72.59 30.48
C THR A 4 -27.58 -71.95 31.76
N ARG A 5 -27.10 -70.69 31.65
CA ARG A 5 -27.62 -69.46 32.30
C ARG A 5 -26.54 -68.36 32.20
N ASN A 6 -26.78 -67.05 32.17
CA ASN A 6 -27.85 -66.15 31.73
C ASN A 6 -27.32 -64.72 32.02
N ARG A 7 -27.89 -63.70 31.37
CA ARG A 7 -27.84 -62.23 31.67
C ARG A 7 -26.65 -61.45 31.07
N ARG A 8 -26.81 -60.33 30.36
CA ARG A 8 -27.94 -59.39 30.16
C ARG A 8 -27.75 -58.66 28.82
N SER A 9 -28.81 -58.58 28.04
CA SER A 9 -28.95 -57.68 26.88
C SER A 9 -29.27 -56.27 27.36
N ALA A 10 -28.57 -55.26 26.84
CA ALA A 10 -29.00 -53.87 26.88
C ALA A 10 -29.10 -53.36 25.44
N LEU A 11 -30.32 -52.95 25.09
CA LEU A 11 -30.69 -52.27 23.86
C LEU A 11 -29.89 -50.96 23.74
N VAL A 12 -29.13 -50.77 22.66
CA VAL A 12 -28.58 -49.46 22.30
C VAL A 12 -29.56 -48.83 21.30
N LEU A 13 -30.33 -47.85 21.77
CA LEU A 13 -31.11 -46.93 20.95
C LEU A 13 -30.12 -45.91 20.33
N PRO A 14 -30.17 -45.60 19.02
CA PRO A 14 -29.36 -44.52 18.48
C PRO A 14 -30.02 -43.18 18.88
N LEU A 15 -29.41 -42.46 19.81
CA LEU A 15 -29.76 -41.07 20.08
C LEU A 15 -29.30 -40.24 18.88
N LEU A 16 -30.25 -39.74 18.09
CA LEU A 16 -30.08 -38.63 17.16
C LEU A 16 -29.68 -37.39 17.96
N LEU A 17 -28.37 -37.17 18.13
CA LEU A 17 -27.84 -35.88 18.52
C LEU A 17 -27.92 -34.96 17.30
N VAL A 18 -29.00 -34.17 17.25
CA VAL A 18 -29.04 -32.93 16.47
C VAL A 18 -27.99 -32.00 17.08
N ALA A 19 -26.79 -32.01 16.50
CA ALA A 19 -25.79 -31.00 16.81
C ALA A 19 -26.32 -29.65 16.31
N PHE A 20 -26.86 -28.85 17.23
CA PHE A 20 -26.96 -27.41 17.04
C PHE A 20 -25.54 -26.88 16.87
N ALA A 21 -25.09 -26.77 15.61
CA ALA A 21 -23.95 -25.96 15.27
C ALA A 21 -24.29 -24.52 15.67
N ALA A 22 -23.83 -24.11 16.85
CA ALA A 22 -23.74 -22.71 17.21
C ALA A 22 -22.81 -22.07 16.18
N ALA A 23 -23.41 -21.44 15.18
CA ALA A 23 -22.70 -20.58 14.24
C ALA A 23 -22.08 -19.46 15.06
N LEU A 24 -20.79 -19.60 15.38
CA LEU A 24 -19.97 -18.49 15.83
C LEU A 24 -20.11 -17.41 14.76
N PRO A 25 -20.58 -16.19 15.09
CA PRO A 25 -20.69 -15.13 14.12
C PRO A 25 -19.27 -14.83 13.63
N SER A 26 -19.00 -15.16 12.36
CA SER A 26 -17.84 -14.64 11.66
C SER A 26 -17.88 -13.13 11.80
N ALA A 27 -16.89 -12.54 12.49
CA ALA A 27 -16.64 -11.11 12.51
C ALA A 27 -16.17 -10.66 11.12
N ALA A 28 -17.08 -10.69 10.16
CA ALA A 28 -16.99 -9.99 8.91
C ALA A 28 -17.28 -8.50 9.19
N SER A 29 -16.36 -7.80 9.86
CA SER A 29 -16.31 -6.34 9.75
C SER A 29 -15.66 -5.99 8.41
N ALA A 30 -16.37 -6.30 7.32
CA ALA A 30 -16.29 -5.43 6.15
C ALA A 30 -17.29 -4.32 6.46
N GLN A 31 -16.84 -3.06 6.54
CA GLN A 31 -17.71 -1.92 6.81
C GLN A 31 -18.82 -1.85 5.74
N THR A 32 -19.95 -2.45 6.04
CA THR A 32 -21.25 -2.16 5.45
C THR A 32 -22.09 -1.57 6.58
N GLY A 33 -22.03 -0.25 6.76
CA GLY A 33 -23.06 0.47 7.52
C GLY A 33 -22.62 1.53 8.54
N SER A 34 -21.35 1.66 8.92
CA SER A 34 -20.93 2.72 9.85
C SER A 34 -20.55 4.00 9.10
N THR A 35 -21.09 5.14 9.52
CA THR A 35 -20.59 6.47 9.10
C THR A 35 -19.09 6.54 9.35
N PRO A 36 -18.26 6.96 8.36
CA PRO A 36 -16.83 7.13 8.58
C PRO A 36 -16.57 8.07 9.77
N PRO A 37 -15.46 7.88 10.52
CA PRO A 37 -15.05 8.85 11.52
C PRO A 37 -14.92 10.25 10.93
N LYS A 38 -14.98 11.26 11.78
CA LYS A 38 -14.73 12.64 11.34
C LYS A 38 -13.23 12.88 11.22
N VAL A 39 -12.86 13.83 10.36
CA VAL A 39 -11.53 14.44 10.41
C VAL A 39 -11.48 15.28 11.69
N VAL A 40 -10.52 14.98 12.56
CA VAL A 40 -10.28 15.74 13.79
C VAL A 40 -8.81 16.12 13.81
N LYS A 41 -8.53 17.43 13.85
CA LYS A 41 -7.18 17.96 14.01
C LYS A 41 -7.01 18.46 15.43
N PRO A 42 -5.95 18.06 16.15
CA PRO A 42 -5.58 18.69 17.41
C PRO A 42 -5.47 20.21 17.28
N ALA A 43 -5.75 20.93 18.36
CA ALA A 43 -5.52 22.37 18.41
C ALA A 43 -4.02 22.67 18.27
N LEU A 44 -3.68 23.68 17.46
CA LEU A 44 -2.30 24.13 17.34
C LEU A 44 -1.92 24.98 18.57
N PRO A 45 -0.69 24.83 19.11
CA PRO A 45 -0.21 25.71 20.17
C PRO A 45 -0.27 27.20 19.76
N ALA A 46 -0.54 28.08 20.72
CA ALA A 46 -0.55 29.52 20.47
C ALA A 46 0.82 30.00 19.96
N GLY A 47 0.83 30.83 18.92
CA GLY A 47 2.06 31.27 18.25
C GLY A 47 2.54 30.36 17.11
N THR A 48 1.80 29.28 16.79
CA THR A 48 2.10 28.45 15.61
C THR A 48 1.93 29.25 14.32
N ILE A 49 2.94 29.18 13.46
CA ILE A 49 2.96 29.71 12.10
C ILE A 49 2.65 28.57 11.13
N THR A 50 1.65 28.77 10.27
CA THR A 50 1.35 27.83 9.17
C THR A 50 1.92 28.37 7.88
N LYS A 51 2.88 27.65 7.27
CA LYS A 51 3.53 28.07 6.03
C LYS A 51 3.66 26.93 5.03
N THR A 52 3.36 27.21 3.78
CA THR A 52 3.57 26.29 2.65
C THR A 52 4.91 26.54 2.00
N TYR A 53 5.67 25.47 1.77
CA TYR A 53 6.92 25.45 1.05
C TYR A 53 6.77 24.68 -0.26
N LYS A 54 7.64 24.99 -1.23
CA LYS A 54 7.56 24.48 -2.60
C LYS A 54 8.90 23.92 -3.04
N VAL A 55 8.90 22.71 -3.58
CA VAL A 55 10.08 22.04 -4.16
C VAL A 55 9.73 21.65 -5.60
N ALA A 56 10.37 22.29 -6.57
CA ALA A 56 10.19 21.93 -7.98
C ALA A 56 10.96 20.64 -8.29
N LEU A 57 10.32 19.72 -9.00
CA LEU A 57 10.84 18.40 -9.34
C LEU A 57 10.53 18.08 -10.80
N SER A 58 11.52 17.59 -11.52
CA SER A 58 11.37 17.11 -12.90
C SER A 58 11.17 15.60 -12.91
N ILE A 59 10.03 15.14 -13.43
CA ILE A 59 9.61 13.75 -13.38
C ILE A 59 9.74 13.13 -14.77
N LYS A 60 10.54 12.06 -14.87
CA LYS A 60 10.76 11.36 -16.15
C LYS A 60 9.52 10.59 -16.60
N PRO A 61 9.39 10.30 -17.91
CA PRO A 61 8.38 9.37 -18.41
C PRO A 61 8.46 8.04 -17.69
N GLY A 62 7.32 7.50 -17.25
CA GLY A 62 7.27 6.18 -16.64
C GLY A 62 8.01 6.03 -15.31
N GLN A 63 8.37 7.13 -14.65
CA GLN A 63 9.18 7.08 -13.43
C GLN A 63 8.48 6.27 -12.33
N ASN A 64 9.18 5.24 -11.83
CA ASN A 64 8.80 4.39 -10.70
C ASN A 64 9.99 4.21 -9.74
N LEU A 65 10.54 5.34 -9.27
CA LEU A 65 11.81 5.36 -8.52
C LEU A 65 11.65 6.07 -7.19
N ASN A 66 12.31 5.53 -6.17
CA ASN A 66 12.49 6.19 -4.89
C ASN A 66 13.73 7.08 -4.92
N LEU A 67 13.55 8.39 -4.72
CA LEU A 67 14.57 9.42 -4.89
C LEU A 67 14.72 10.27 -3.62
N TYR A 68 15.89 10.89 -3.47
CA TYR A 68 16.24 11.70 -2.31
C TYR A 68 16.61 13.11 -2.72
N GLU A 69 15.95 14.09 -2.13
CA GLU A 69 16.16 15.52 -2.41
C GLU A 69 16.48 16.27 -1.13
N TYR A 70 17.55 17.07 -1.12
CA TYR A 70 17.84 17.96 0.00
C TYR A 70 16.95 19.19 -0.05
N ILE A 71 16.29 19.48 1.06
CA ILE A 71 15.46 20.67 1.20
C ILE A 71 16.37 21.89 1.44
N LYS A 72 16.29 22.88 0.55
CA LYS A 72 17.09 24.10 0.61
C LYS A 72 16.62 25.02 1.74
N ALA A 73 17.48 25.97 2.13
CA ALA A 73 17.22 26.87 3.25
C ALA A 73 15.97 27.76 3.07
N ASP A 74 15.68 28.17 1.85
CA ASP A 74 14.50 28.96 1.47
C ASP A 74 13.21 28.11 1.37
N GLN A 75 13.35 26.79 1.35
CA GLN A 75 12.26 25.83 1.25
C GLN A 75 11.86 25.25 2.60
N ARG A 76 12.27 25.85 3.73
CA ARG A 76 12.00 25.35 5.10
C ARG A 76 11.92 26.49 6.12
N PRO A 77 11.53 26.24 7.40
CA PRO A 77 11.56 27.27 8.44
C PRO A 77 12.96 27.85 8.63
N SER A 78 13.07 29.17 8.75
CA SER A 78 14.35 29.89 8.83
C SER A 78 14.89 30.05 10.25
N GLU A 79 14.08 29.77 11.25
CA GLU A 79 14.39 29.92 12.68
C GLU A 79 14.22 28.58 13.43
N PRO A 80 14.81 28.40 14.62
CA PRO A 80 14.64 27.19 15.40
C PRO A 80 13.26 27.13 16.07
N GLY A 81 12.75 25.91 16.25
CA GLY A 81 11.41 25.70 16.77
C GLY A 81 10.97 24.24 16.71
N TRP A 82 9.67 24.04 16.54
CA TRP A 82 9.03 22.73 16.56
C TRP A 82 8.13 22.55 15.34
N ILE A 83 8.25 21.41 14.68
CA ILE A 83 7.27 20.95 13.69
C ILE A 83 6.17 20.22 14.45
N VAL A 84 4.96 20.78 14.45
CA VAL A 84 3.79 20.23 15.14
C VAL A 84 2.73 19.69 14.17
N GLY A 85 2.90 19.95 12.88
CA GLY A 85 2.08 19.37 11.84
C GLY A 85 2.66 19.54 10.44
N PHE A 86 2.20 18.69 9.53
CA PHE A 86 2.67 18.54 8.18
C PHE A 86 1.52 18.13 7.26
N THR A 87 1.41 18.76 6.09
CA THR A 87 0.40 18.43 5.08
C THR A 87 1.06 18.42 3.70
N PRO A 88 1.18 17.24 3.05
CA PRO A 88 1.76 17.15 1.71
C PRO A 88 0.74 17.42 0.62
N ASN A 89 1.23 17.90 -0.52
CA ASN A 89 0.50 17.99 -1.76
C ASN A 89 1.45 17.94 -2.97
N LEU A 90 0.87 17.71 -4.14
CA LEU A 90 1.59 17.70 -5.42
C LEU A 90 0.82 18.58 -6.40
N LYS A 91 1.53 19.46 -7.09
CA LYS A 91 0.96 20.40 -8.05
C LYS A 91 1.66 20.29 -9.40
N LEU A 92 0.94 20.58 -10.47
CA LEU A 92 1.51 20.86 -11.78
C LEU A 92 2.04 22.30 -11.82
N ALA A 93 2.79 22.63 -12.88
CA ALA A 93 3.32 23.98 -13.09
C ALA A 93 2.25 25.08 -13.14
N ASP A 94 1.02 24.74 -13.55
CA ASP A 94 -0.14 25.65 -13.58
C ASP A 94 -0.85 25.80 -12.22
N GLY A 95 -0.39 25.10 -11.17
CA GLY A 95 -0.95 25.12 -9.82
C GLY A 95 -2.14 24.17 -9.60
N SER A 96 -2.58 23.46 -10.62
CA SER A 96 -3.59 22.40 -10.49
C SER A 96 -3.02 21.18 -9.77
N THR A 97 -3.88 20.39 -9.13
CA THR A 97 -3.48 19.08 -8.57
C THR A 97 -3.67 18.02 -9.65
N PRO A 98 -2.63 17.25 -10.01
CA PRO A 98 -2.77 16.23 -11.04
C PRO A 98 -3.70 15.10 -10.62
N PRO A 99 -4.44 14.47 -11.56
CA PRO A 99 -5.15 13.23 -11.31
C PRO A 99 -4.19 12.10 -10.91
N VAL A 100 -4.57 11.31 -9.91
CA VAL A 100 -3.68 10.26 -9.38
C VAL A 100 -3.44 9.12 -10.37
N ASP A 101 -4.35 8.89 -11.32
CA ASP A 101 -4.16 7.93 -12.40
C ASP A 101 -3.18 8.39 -13.50
N GLN A 102 -2.58 9.57 -13.37
CA GLN A 102 -1.56 10.09 -14.29
C GLN A 102 -0.22 10.31 -13.59
N ILE A 103 -0.22 11.14 -12.54
CA ILE A 103 0.98 11.43 -11.77
C ILE A 103 0.62 11.67 -10.31
N HIS A 104 1.30 10.97 -9.40
CA HIS A 104 0.97 11.05 -7.99
C HIS A 104 2.19 10.85 -7.10
N LEU A 105 2.04 11.33 -5.87
CA LEU A 105 2.92 11.02 -4.77
C LEU A 105 2.62 9.59 -4.32
N HIS A 106 3.51 8.63 -4.61
CA HIS A 106 3.43 7.24 -4.16
C HIS A 106 3.87 7.16 -2.69
N HIS A 107 5.10 7.59 -2.40
CA HIS A 107 5.60 7.71 -1.03
C HIS A 107 6.29 9.03 -0.78
N LEU A 108 6.24 9.45 0.48
CA LEU A 108 6.91 10.61 1.01
C LEU A 108 7.38 10.32 2.43
N VAL A 109 8.66 10.50 2.68
CA VAL A 109 9.22 10.50 4.02
C VAL A 109 10.10 11.73 4.17
N MET A 110 9.82 12.54 5.18
CA MET A 110 10.68 13.65 5.58
C MET A 110 11.66 13.17 6.64
N LEU A 111 12.93 13.48 6.43
CA LEU A 111 14.01 13.16 7.36
C LEU A 111 14.66 14.43 7.89
N ILE A 112 14.94 14.46 9.19
CA ILE A 112 15.76 15.48 9.85
C ILE A 112 16.97 14.77 10.44
N ASN A 113 18.17 15.11 9.97
CA ASN A 113 19.42 14.45 10.40
C ASN A 113 19.40 12.91 10.26
N SER A 114 18.69 12.39 9.26
CA SER A 114 18.44 10.95 9.00
C SER A 114 17.36 10.30 9.87
N ASP A 115 16.80 11.01 10.85
CA ASP A 115 15.63 10.54 11.59
C ASP A 115 14.36 10.81 10.78
N ILE A 116 13.53 9.79 10.63
CA ILE A 116 12.20 9.93 10.01
C ILE A 116 11.31 10.75 10.96
N VAL A 117 10.71 11.83 10.46
CA VAL A 117 9.79 12.67 11.25
C VAL A 117 8.36 12.59 10.76
N VAL A 118 8.16 12.51 9.46
CA VAL A 118 6.83 12.43 8.85
C VAL A 118 6.87 11.46 7.69
N ALA A 119 5.82 10.65 7.55
CA ALA A 119 5.59 9.82 6.39
C ALA A 119 4.16 10.02 5.88
N SER A 120 4.00 9.95 4.56
CA SER A 120 2.73 10.00 3.86
C SER A 120 2.85 9.18 2.57
N GLY A 121 1.77 8.55 2.15
CA GLY A 121 1.67 7.93 0.83
C GLY A 121 0.74 8.67 -0.12
N GLU A 122 0.21 7.92 -1.08
CA GLU A 122 -0.83 8.27 -2.05
C GLU A 122 -2.10 8.77 -1.39
N GLU A 123 -2.39 8.28 -0.18
CA GLU A 123 -3.51 8.76 0.60
C GLU A 123 -3.31 10.24 0.99
N LYS A 124 -2.07 10.76 0.96
CA LYS A 124 -1.71 12.12 1.43
C LYS A 124 -2.06 12.35 2.90
N THR A 125 -1.69 11.38 3.74
CA THR A 125 -1.84 11.46 5.21
C THR A 125 -1.35 12.80 5.73
N GLN A 126 -2.25 13.53 6.39
CA GLN A 126 -1.94 14.77 7.08
C GLN A 126 -1.56 14.46 8.52
N VAL A 127 -0.42 14.96 8.96
CA VAL A 127 0.08 14.74 10.32
C VAL A 127 -0.14 16.00 11.13
N THR A 128 -0.86 15.89 12.25
CA THR A 128 -0.89 16.91 13.29
C THR A 128 -0.68 16.18 14.60
N LEU A 129 0.39 16.51 15.31
CA LEU A 129 0.67 15.92 16.61
C LEU A 129 -0.32 16.46 17.65
N PRO A 130 -0.63 15.70 18.71
CA PRO A 130 -1.41 16.22 19.81
C PRO A 130 -0.78 17.49 20.40
N THR A 131 -1.61 18.41 20.86
CA THR A 131 -1.15 19.66 21.48
C THR A 131 -0.16 19.35 22.62
N GLY A 132 0.98 20.03 22.62
CA GLY A 132 2.06 19.79 23.59
C GLY A 132 3.18 18.88 23.08
N PHE A 133 3.08 18.32 21.87
CA PHE A 133 4.14 17.49 21.27
C PHE A 133 4.63 18.07 19.94
N GLY A 134 5.92 17.88 19.65
CA GLY A 134 6.54 18.38 18.43
C GLY A 134 7.85 17.71 18.07
N TYR A 135 8.20 17.68 16.79
CA TYR A 135 9.55 17.34 16.35
C TYR A 135 10.45 18.56 16.47
N ARG A 136 11.58 18.41 17.15
CA ARG A 136 12.54 19.51 17.30
C ARG A 136 13.18 19.83 15.94
N TYR A 137 13.31 21.12 15.64
CA TYR A 137 13.93 21.60 14.39
C TYR A 137 14.90 22.74 14.65
N ARG A 138 16.03 22.71 13.94
CA ARG A 138 17.02 23.79 13.84
C ARG A 138 17.31 24.09 12.37
N PRO A 139 17.53 25.36 12.00
CA PRO A 139 17.91 25.73 10.63
C PRO A 139 19.24 25.10 10.15
N THR A 140 20.06 24.61 11.07
CA THR A 140 21.32 23.88 10.78
C THR A 140 21.10 22.39 10.53
N ASP A 141 19.90 21.85 10.77
CA ASP A 141 19.61 20.44 10.53
C ASP A 141 19.62 20.12 9.03
N ARG A 142 19.99 18.88 8.71
CA ARG A 142 19.90 18.35 7.35
C ARG A 142 18.49 17.86 7.10
N LEU A 143 17.73 18.57 6.26
CA LEU A 143 16.40 18.13 5.85
C LEU A 143 16.49 17.46 4.48
N MET A 144 15.91 16.27 4.40
CA MET A 144 15.87 15.47 3.19
C MET A 144 14.46 14.96 2.97
N LEU A 145 14.04 14.97 1.70
CA LEU A 145 12.83 14.35 1.23
C LEU A 145 13.19 13.04 0.55
N ASN A 146 12.73 11.93 1.10
CA ASN A 146 12.70 10.65 0.42
C ASN A 146 11.32 10.55 -0.25
N HIS A 147 11.27 10.58 -1.58
CA HIS A 147 10.01 10.59 -2.31
C HIS A 147 10.00 9.61 -3.47
N MET A 148 8.82 9.05 -3.72
CA MET A 148 8.51 8.27 -4.90
C MET A 148 7.33 8.94 -5.57
N ILE A 149 7.57 9.58 -6.72
CA ILE A 149 6.52 10.18 -7.54
C ILE A 149 6.36 9.31 -8.77
N HIS A 150 5.18 8.72 -8.92
CA HIS A 150 4.87 7.87 -10.05
C HIS A 150 4.40 8.70 -11.20
N ASN A 151 5.04 8.53 -12.36
CA ASN A 151 4.52 9.04 -13.62
C ASN A 151 4.00 7.86 -14.43
N LEU A 152 2.69 7.73 -14.52
CA LEU A 152 2.01 6.63 -15.18
C LEU A 152 2.00 6.83 -16.70
N THR A 153 2.55 7.93 -17.22
CA THR A 153 2.45 8.36 -18.62
C THR A 153 3.79 8.21 -19.38
N ALA A 154 3.71 8.34 -20.71
CA ALA A 154 4.87 8.34 -21.60
C ALA A 154 5.54 9.72 -21.75
N SER A 155 5.01 10.76 -21.09
CA SER A 155 5.50 12.14 -21.19
C SER A 155 6.23 12.54 -19.90
N PRO A 156 7.29 13.35 -19.96
CA PRO A 156 7.84 13.96 -18.75
C PRO A 156 6.81 14.95 -18.16
N GLU A 157 6.95 15.26 -16.88
CA GLU A 157 6.12 16.26 -16.21
C GLU A 157 6.95 17.07 -15.22
N GLU A 158 6.67 18.37 -15.13
CA GLU A 158 7.25 19.25 -14.12
C GLU A 158 6.24 19.44 -13.00
N VAL A 159 6.60 19.02 -11.80
CA VAL A 159 5.73 19.10 -10.63
C VAL A 159 6.34 19.97 -9.56
N VAL A 160 5.47 20.53 -8.72
CA VAL A 160 5.85 21.21 -7.49
C VAL A 160 5.33 20.39 -6.34
N PHE A 161 6.24 19.80 -5.57
CA PHE A 161 5.92 19.25 -4.28
C PHE A 161 5.66 20.41 -3.31
N GLU A 162 4.41 20.50 -2.84
CA GLU A 162 4.01 21.50 -1.85
C GLU A 162 3.86 20.81 -0.50
N TYR A 163 4.40 21.41 0.55
CA TYR A 163 4.13 20.93 1.89
C TYR A 163 3.91 22.08 2.85
N THR A 164 2.83 21.98 3.61
CA THR A 164 2.49 22.94 4.66
C THR A 164 3.02 22.44 5.98
N VAL A 165 3.81 23.26 6.66
CA VAL A 165 4.31 23.01 8.01
C VAL A 165 3.54 23.90 8.99
N ASN A 166 3.04 23.28 10.05
CA ASN A 166 2.64 24.01 11.26
C ASN A 166 3.88 24.06 12.16
N PHE A 167 4.46 25.24 12.28
CA PHE A 167 5.74 25.48 12.93
C PHE A 167 5.57 26.38 14.16
N LEU A 168 6.04 25.96 15.32
CA LEU A 168 6.06 26.78 16.53
C LEU A 168 7.49 27.28 16.79
N PRO A 169 7.79 28.57 16.56
CA PRO A 169 9.11 29.13 16.83
C PRO A 169 9.49 29.03 18.32
N ASP A 170 10.78 28.94 18.63
CA ASP A 170 11.26 28.97 20.02
C ASP A 170 10.91 30.25 20.76
N THR A 171 10.70 31.35 20.03
CA THR A 171 10.31 32.65 20.57
C THR A 171 8.85 32.68 21.04
N ALA A 172 8.02 31.71 20.63
CA ALA A 172 6.64 31.63 21.08
C ALA A 172 6.59 31.11 22.54
N PRO A 173 5.82 31.75 23.45
CA PRO A 173 5.73 31.31 24.84
C PRO A 173 5.32 29.84 25.02
N ALA A 174 4.47 29.32 24.14
CA ALA A 174 4.03 27.93 24.17
C ALA A 174 5.15 26.91 23.84
N ALA A 175 6.28 27.34 23.25
CA ALA A 175 7.39 26.46 22.92
C ALA A 175 8.04 25.85 24.17
N ALA A 176 7.98 26.55 25.32
CA ALA A 176 8.55 26.09 26.58
C ALA A 176 7.85 24.85 27.16
N SER A 177 6.61 24.56 26.74
CA SER A 177 5.84 23.40 27.21
C SER A 177 5.78 22.26 26.18
N ILE A 178 6.45 22.38 25.04
CA ILE A 178 6.47 21.31 24.04
C ILE A 178 7.40 20.19 24.49
N MET A 179 6.86 18.97 24.46
CA MET A 179 7.62 17.74 24.60
C MET A 179 8.08 17.23 23.23
N GLY A 180 9.37 16.94 23.12
CA GLY A 180 9.93 16.34 21.91
C GLY A 180 9.44 14.92 21.68
N VAL A 181 9.23 14.58 20.40
CA VAL A 181 8.93 13.23 19.94
C VAL A 181 9.95 12.74 18.92
N GLN A 182 10.10 11.42 18.83
CA GLN A 182 10.81 10.70 17.78
C GLN A 182 9.87 9.70 17.12
N THR A 183 10.02 9.48 15.81
CA THR A 183 9.23 8.47 15.11
C THR A 183 9.86 7.09 15.29
N GLN A 184 9.09 6.16 15.86
CA GLN A 184 9.36 4.73 15.71
C GLN A 184 8.71 4.27 14.41
N PHE A 185 9.52 4.03 13.38
CA PHE A 185 9.03 3.57 12.08
C PHE A 185 8.91 2.05 12.08
N VAL A 186 7.69 1.54 12.27
CA VAL A 186 7.43 0.10 12.34
C VAL A 186 6.77 -0.34 11.03
N ASP A 187 7.42 -1.18 10.25
CA ASP A 187 6.88 -1.71 8.99
C ASP A 187 6.96 -3.24 8.95
N VAL A 188 6.10 -3.88 8.16
CA VAL A 188 6.01 -5.35 8.09
C VAL A 188 7.24 -6.05 7.49
N GLU A 189 8.12 -5.29 6.83
CA GLU A 189 9.28 -5.76 6.07
C GLU A 189 10.58 -5.10 6.57
N GLY A 190 10.62 -4.76 7.86
CA GLY A 190 11.66 -3.97 8.52
C GLY A 190 13.10 -4.27 8.11
N GLY A 191 13.85 -3.18 7.91
CA GLY A 191 15.24 -3.19 7.45
C GLY A 191 15.39 -3.23 5.92
N LYS A 192 14.29 -3.22 5.16
CA LYS A 192 14.30 -2.93 3.72
C LYS A 192 14.04 -1.44 3.49
N ALA A 193 14.75 -0.83 2.54
CA ALA A 193 14.49 0.56 2.16
C ALA A 193 13.24 0.69 1.27
N TYR A 194 12.82 -0.40 0.61
CA TYR A 194 11.54 -0.52 -0.08
C TYR A 194 10.74 -1.72 0.51
N PRO A 195 9.98 -1.50 1.60
CA PRO A 195 9.42 -2.57 2.45
C PRO A 195 8.10 -3.13 1.90
N VAL A 196 8.16 -3.79 0.74
CA VAL A 196 6.98 -4.34 0.05
C VAL A 196 6.92 -5.87 0.03
N PHE A 197 5.71 -6.41 -0.13
CA PHE A 197 5.42 -7.83 -0.36
C PHE A 197 4.25 -8.01 -1.33
N ASP A 198 4.12 -9.21 -1.91
CA ASP A 198 3.02 -9.52 -2.84
C ASP A 198 1.97 -10.42 -2.18
N VAL A 199 0.69 -10.15 -2.46
CA VAL A 199 -0.46 -10.92 -2.02
C VAL A 199 -1.19 -11.51 -3.21
N LYS A 200 -1.22 -12.84 -3.30
CA LYS A 200 -1.96 -13.52 -4.38
C LYS A 200 -3.46 -13.40 -4.15
N ARG A 201 -4.22 -13.33 -5.25
CA ARG A 201 -5.67 -13.46 -5.21
C ARG A 201 -6.08 -14.78 -4.57
N ASN A 202 -7.09 -14.73 -3.70
CA ASN A 202 -7.59 -15.82 -2.88
C ASN A 202 -6.57 -16.40 -1.88
N ALA A 203 -5.48 -15.69 -1.59
CA ALA A 203 -4.59 -16.06 -0.49
C ALA A 203 -5.25 -15.79 0.87
N GLY A 204 -4.80 -16.52 1.89
CA GLY A 204 -5.28 -16.38 3.26
C GLY A 204 -6.62 -17.07 3.51
N VAL A 205 -7.41 -16.51 4.43
CA VAL A 205 -8.63 -17.13 4.95
C VAL A 205 -9.81 -16.18 4.71
N ASN A 206 -10.92 -16.71 4.18
CA ASN A 206 -12.15 -15.93 3.95
C ASN A 206 -11.93 -14.66 3.09
N GLY A 207 -11.06 -14.75 2.09
CA GLY A 207 -10.74 -13.63 1.19
C GLY A 207 -9.93 -12.53 1.86
N ARG A 208 -9.18 -12.83 2.93
CA ARG A 208 -8.28 -11.90 3.61
C ARG A 208 -6.93 -12.53 3.86
N TYR A 209 -5.87 -11.75 3.68
CA TYR A 209 -4.51 -12.15 3.96
C TYR A 209 -3.84 -11.17 4.93
N THR A 210 -3.35 -11.69 6.07
CA THR A 210 -2.68 -10.91 7.11
C THR A 210 -1.19 -11.22 7.12
N TYR A 211 -0.37 -10.19 6.92
CA TYR A 211 1.08 -10.30 6.86
C TYR A 211 1.74 -9.64 8.09
N PRO A 212 2.79 -10.24 8.68
CA PRO A 212 3.40 -11.53 8.33
C PRO A 212 2.76 -12.76 8.98
N GLU A 213 1.62 -12.64 9.66
CA GLU A 213 0.99 -13.75 10.42
C GLU A 213 0.76 -15.01 9.57
N GLN A 214 0.19 -14.83 8.37
CA GLN A 214 -0.16 -15.93 7.47
C GLN A 214 0.94 -16.23 6.44
N ALA A 215 2.08 -15.55 6.56
CA ALA A 215 3.20 -15.78 5.67
C ALA A 215 3.91 -17.11 6.00
N PRO A 216 4.58 -17.75 5.03
CA PRO A 216 5.36 -18.96 5.30
C PRO A 216 6.33 -18.76 6.46
N ALA A 217 6.41 -19.75 7.37
CA ALA A 217 7.29 -19.68 8.55
C ALA A 217 8.78 -19.53 8.21
N THR A 218 9.17 -19.82 6.97
CA THR A 218 10.53 -19.60 6.45
C THR A 218 10.87 -18.12 6.25
N LEU A 219 9.87 -17.25 6.19
CA LEU A 219 10.10 -15.81 6.10
C LEU A 219 10.47 -15.26 7.47
N MET A 220 11.60 -14.54 7.50
CA MET A 220 12.03 -13.83 8.70
C MET A 220 11.01 -12.74 9.04
N LYS A 221 10.41 -12.82 10.23
CA LYS A 221 9.54 -11.75 10.74
C LYS A 221 10.39 -10.51 11.00
N ARG A 222 10.16 -9.48 10.21
CA ARG A 222 10.87 -8.19 10.27
C ARG A 222 10.02 -7.07 10.88
N ASN A 223 8.81 -7.40 11.28
CA ASN A 223 7.75 -6.47 11.60
C ASN A 223 7.83 -5.84 13.00
N THR A 224 9.03 -5.64 13.53
CA THR A 224 9.25 -5.29 14.94
C THR A 224 10.29 -4.19 15.15
N VAL A 225 10.05 -3.31 16.11
CA VAL A 225 11.00 -2.29 16.58
C VAL A 225 11.10 -2.35 18.10
N ARG A 226 12.33 -2.33 18.63
CA ARG A 226 12.57 -2.33 20.09
C ARG A 226 12.64 -0.90 20.62
N ILE A 227 11.85 -0.62 21.65
CA ILE A 227 11.84 0.65 22.38
C ILE A 227 13.15 0.82 23.17
N GLN A 228 13.86 1.91 22.92
CA GLN A 228 15.19 2.17 23.49
C GLN A 228 15.15 2.91 24.83
N HIS A 229 14.06 3.62 25.13
CA HIS A 229 13.86 4.34 26.39
C HIS A 229 12.39 4.30 26.79
N ALA A 230 12.10 4.47 28.09
CA ALA A 230 10.72 4.65 28.53
C ALA A 230 10.14 5.95 27.95
N GLY A 231 8.84 5.95 27.66
CA GLY A 231 8.17 7.08 27.05
C GLY A 231 6.69 6.81 26.87
N THR A 232 6.03 7.68 26.12
CA THR A 232 4.60 7.58 25.80
C THR A 232 4.44 7.64 24.29
N LEU A 233 3.73 6.67 23.71
CA LEU A 233 3.27 6.74 22.33
C LEU A 233 2.10 7.71 22.29
N VAL A 234 2.16 8.72 21.42
CA VAL A 234 1.20 9.84 21.44
C VAL A 234 0.38 9.97 20.16
N ALA A 235 0.85 9.40 19.05
CA ALA A 235 0.12 9.40 17.80
C ALA A 235 0.61 8.28 16.88
N THR A 236 -0.30 7.72 16.08
CA THR A 236 0.04 6.88 14.94
C THR A 236 -1.11 6.81 13.93
N ALA A 237 -0.77 6.54 12.68
CA ALA A 237 -1.70 6.15 11.62
C ALA A 237 -1.02 5.07 10.77
N GLY A 238 -1.81 4.15 10.22
CA GLY A 238 -1.33 3.16 9.28
C GLY A 238 -1.05 3.76 7.90
N HIS A 239 -0.19 3.10 7.12
CA HIS A 239 -0.09 3.29 5.68
C HIS A 239 -0.12 1.91 4.98
N LEU A 240 -0.83 1.85 3.86
CA LEU A 240 -1.04 0.66 3.04
C LEU A 240 -1.33 1.04 1.59
N HIS A 241 -1.14 0.08 0.69
CA HIS A 241 -1.51 0.17 -0.73
C HIS A 241 -2.95 -0.36 -0.98
N PRO A 242 -3.54 -0.20 -2.19
CA PRO A 242 -4.90 -0.63 -2.50
C PRO A 242 -5.09 -2.11 -2.20
N GLY A 243 -6.30 -2.46 -1.82
CA GLY A 243 -6.63 -3.78 -1.28
C GLY A 243 -6.41 -3.91 0.22
N GLY A 244 -5.60 -3.05 0.83
CA GLY A 244 -5.37 -3.05 2.28
C GLY A 244 -6.64 -2.68 3.05
N LEU A 245 -6.91 -3.39 4.13
CA LEU A 245 -8.10 -3.19 4.96
C LEU A 245 -7.77 -2.42 6.24
N TYR A 246 -6.66 -2.77 6.88
CA TYR A 246 -6.19 -2.13 8.11
C TYR A 246 -4.76 -2.56 8.45
N THR A 247 -4.11 -1.75 9.28
CA THR A 247 -2.93 -2.15 10.06
C THR A 247 -3.31 -2.34 11.52
N ASP A 248 -2.66 -3.29 12.19
CA ASP A 248 -2.76 -3.51 13.63
C ASP A 248 -1.40 -3.28 14.29
N LEU A 249 -1.34 -2.44 15.31
CA LEU A 249 -0.15 -2.13 16.09
C LEU A 249 -0.22 -2.82 17.45
N TYR A 250 0.87 -3.46 17.84
CA TYR A 250 0.99 -4.22 19.08
C TYR A 250 2.21 -3.78 19.90
N VAL A 251 2.13 -3.99 21.21
CA VAL A 251 3.26 -3.92 22.15
C VAL A 251 3.46 -5.29 22.76
N THR A 252 4.70 -5.76 22.80
CA THR A 252 5.12 -6.98 23.50
C THR A 252 6.03 -6.63 24.67
N ARG A 253 5.70 -7.16 25.86
CA ARG A 253 6.50 -7.05 27.09
C ARG A 253 6.63 -8.43 27.72
N GLY A 254 7.85 -8.96 27.76
CA GLY A 254 8.07 -10.36 28.14
C GLY A 254 7.40 -11.30 27.14
N ASP A 255 6.54 -12.18 27.63
CA ASP A 255 5.77 -13.17 26.87
C ASP A 255 4.37 -12.68 26.45
N LYS A 256 3.97 -11.48 26.88
CA LYS A 256 2.64 -10.93 26.61
C LYS A 256 2.67 -9.93 25.46
N THR A 257 1.71 -10.06 24.55
CA THR A 257 1.49 -9.15 23.43
C THR A 257 0.08 -8.56 23.51
N VAL A 258 -0.04 -7.24 23.41
CA VAL A 258 -1.31 -6.52 23.45
C VAL A 258 -1.45 -5.67 22.19
N LYS A 259 -2.60 -5.76 21.52
CA LYS A 259 -2.95 -4.83 20.44
C LYS A 259 -3.29 -3.47 21.04
N ILE A 260 -2.59 -2.43 20.63
CA ILE A 260 -2.78 -1.08 21.15
C ILE A 260 -3.57 -0.17 20.21
N PHE A 261 -3.58 -0.48 18.91
CA PHE A 261 -4.36 0.31 17.95
C PHE A 261 -4.63 -0.48 16.67
N ARG A 262 -5.75 -0.18 16.01
CA ARG A 262 -6.04 -0.56 14.63
C ARG A 262 -6.26 0.71 13.82
N SER A 263 -5.58 0.82 12.69
CA SER A 263 -5.81 1.87 11.70
C SER A 263 -6.53 1.27 10.50
N ASN A 264 -7.81 1.59 10.33
CA ASN A 264 -8.66 1.13 9.23
C ASN A 264 -8.48 1.99 7.97
N ALA A 265 -8.62 1.35 6.81
CA ALA A 265 -8.73 2.03 5.52
C ALA A 265 -10.19 2.39 5.23
N TYR A 266 -10.44 3.68 4.99
CA TYR A 266 -11.75 4.23 4.66
C TYR A 266 -11.79 4.64 3.19
N TYR A 267 -12.31 3.75 2.36
CA TYR A 267 -12.40 3.97 0.92
C TYR A 267 -13.62 4.80 0.53
N TYR A 268 -13.43 5.70 -0.44
CA TYR A 268 -14.49 6.52 -1.02
C TYR A 268 -14.91 6.00 -2.40
N GLY A 269 -16.14 6.36 -2.79
CA GLY A 269 -16.71 6.01 -4.10
C GLY A 269 -17.05 4.52 -4.28
N ALA A 270 -17.51 4.20 -5.50
CA ALA A 270 -18.08 2.89 -5.82
C ALA A 270 -17.03 1.76 -5.93
N ALA A 271 -15.77 2.09 -6.20
CA ALA A 271 -14.69 1.11 -6.33
C ALA A 271 -14.22 0.55 -4.97
N LYS A 272 -14.49 1.26 -3.86
CA LYS A 272 -14.10 0.89 -2.49
C LYS A 272 -12.62 0.47 -2.43
N MET A 273 -12.35 -0.69 -1.81
CA MET A 273 -11.03 -1.32 -1.59
C MET A 273 -10.15 -1.50 -2.84
N LEU A 274 -10.68 -1.24 -4.04
CA LEU A 274 -9.95 -1.37 -5.29
C LEU A 274 -9.20 -0.10 -5.70
N SER A 275 -9.24 0.97 -4.89
CA SER A 275 -8.83 2.30 -5.31
C SER A 275 -7.80 2.92 -4.37
N TRP A 276 -7.05 3.91 -4.88
CA TRP A 276 -6.26 4.83 -4.06
C TRP A 276 -7.10 5.95 -3.41
N ASN A 277 -8.43 5.95 -3.61
CA ASN A 277 -9.33 6.92 -2.98
C ASN A 277 -9.66 6.46 -1.55
N VAL A 278 -8.71 6.68 -0.65
CA VAL A 278 -8.73 6.17 0.72
C VAL A 278 -8.23 7.22 1.70
N SER A 279 -8.77 7.20 2.91
CA SER A 279 -8.16 7.82 4.08
C SER A 279 -7.89 6.76 5.14
N MET A 280 -6.84 6.98 5.93
CA MET A 280 -6.49 6.09 7.03
C MET A 280 -7.09 6.60 8.34
N GLY A 281 -7.50 5.68 9.20
CA GLY A 281 -7.81 5.98 10.58
C GLY A 281 -6.54 6.29 11.37
N SER A 282 -6.52 7.42 12.06
CA SER A 282 -5.48 7.84 12.97
C SER A 282 -5.99 7.79 14.40
N THR A 283 -5.08 7.71 15.36
CA THR A 283 -5.39 7.83 16.79
C THR A 283 -6.06 9.17 17.09
N SER A 284 -7.00 9.19 18.04
CA SER A 284 -7.53 10.44 18.58
C SER A 284 -6.43 11.31 19.21
N PRO A 285 -6.64 12.63 19.38
CA PRO A 285 -5.68 13.51 20.05
C PRO A 285 -5.32 13.09 21.48
N ASP A 286 -6.18 12.33 22.16
CA ASP A 286 -6.02 11.92 23.57
C ASP A 286 -5.41 10.52 23.73
N TRP A 287 -5.17 9.81 22.63
CA TRP A 287 -4.57 8.47 22.66
C TRP A 287 -3.15 8.51 23.23
N ARG A 288 -2.91 7.80 24.33
CA ARG A 288 -1.60 7.74 25.01
C ARG A 288 -1.32 6.33 25.52
N VAL A 289 -0.20 5.74 25.11
CA VAL A 289 0.25 4.42 25.58
C VAL A 289 1.60 4.55 26.27
N ALA A 290 1.68 4.11 27.53
CA ALA A 290 2.93 4.07 28.26
C ALA A 290 3.76 2.85 27.84
N VAL A 291 5.04 3.09 27.48
CA VAL A 291 5.99 2.04 27.09
C VAL A 291 7.27 2.12 27.92
N LYS A 292 7.91 0.95 28.10
CA LYS A 292 9.16 0.80 28.83
C LYS A 292 10.31 0.49 27.86
N ARG A 293 11.53 0.82 28.28
CA ARG A 293 12.73 0.33 27.57
C ARG A 293 12.67 -1.19 27.47
N GLY A 294 12.92 -1.72 26.28
CA GLY A 294 12.90 -3.15 26.00
C GLY A 294 11.55 -3.68 25.52
N ASP A 295 10.45 -2.93 25.69
CA ASP A 295 9.18 -3.25 25.01
C ASP A 295 9.42 -3.32 23.49
N VAL A 296 8.68 -4.19 22.81
CA VAL A 296 8.79 -4.39 21.36
C VAL A 296 7.49 -3.98 20.69
N LEU A 297 7.55 -2.97 19.83
CA LEU A 297 6.45 -2.65 18.92
C LEU A 297 6.45 -3.64 17.77
N SER A 298 5.26 -4.04 17.31
CA SER A 298 5.12 -4.78 16.06
C SER A 298 3.88 -4.37 15.29
N VAL A 299 3.98 -4.37 13.96
CA VAL A 299 2.85 -4.06 13.07
C VAL A 299 2.45 -5.29 12.26
N GLN A 300 1.17 -5.40 11.94
CA GLN A 300 0.64 -6.32 10.95
C GLN A 300 -0.26 -5.56 9.99
N VAL A 301 -0.44 -6.08 8.77
CA VAL A 301 -1.37 -5.51 7.79
C VAL A 301 -2.25 -6.60 7.19
N THR A 302 -3.51 -6.28 6.95
CA THR A 302 -4.46 -7.20 6.33
C THR A 302 -4.96 -6.66 5.00
N TYR A 303 -4.97 -7.49 3.96
CA TYR A 303 -5.46 -7.18 2.62
C TYR A 303 -6.70 -8.01 2.28
N ASP A 304 -7.67 -7.44 1.55
CA ASP A 304 -8.69 -8.22 0.83
C ASP A 304 -7.99 -9.01 -0.27
N THR A 305 -8.33 -10.26 -0.50
CA THR A 305 -7.76 -11.06 -1.59
C THR A 305 -8.84 -11.63 -2.50
N SER A 306 -10.10 -11.26 -2.28
CA SER A 306 -11.25 -11.84 -2.98
C SER A 306 -11.33 -11.35 -4.43
N LYS A 307 -10.96 -10.08 -4.66
CA LYS A 307 -11.15 -9.42 -5.96
C LYS A 307 -9.93 -9.44 -6.87
N ALA A 308 -8.73 -9.25 -6.33
CA ALA A 308 -7.50 -9.15 -7.11
C ALA A 308 -6.29 -9.69 -6.32
N ALA A 309 -5.17 -9.89 -7.01
CA ALA A 309 -3.87 -9.89 -6.36
C ALA A 309 -3.40 -8.45 -6.12
N TRP A 310 -2.55 -8.27 -5.12
CA TRP A 310 -1.95 -7.00 -4.76
C TRP A 310 -0.44 -7.15 -4.83
N TYR A 311 0.18 -6.31 -5.64
CA TYR A 311 1.62 -6.26 -5.79
C TYR A 311 2.14 -5.08 -5.01
N GLU A 312 3.36 -5.23 -4.52
CA GLU A 312 4.07 -4.16 -3.80
C GLU A 312 3.35 -3.69 -2.52
N SER A 313 2.52 -4.56 -1.94
CA SER A 313 1.75 -4.29 -0.72
C SER A 313 2.64 -3.81 0.44
N MET A 314 2.12 -2.86 1.23
CA MET A 314 2.80 -2.26 2.36
C MET A 314 1.97 -2.37 3.64
N GLY A 315 2.66 -2.32 4.77
CA GLY A 315 2.05 -2.25 6.09
C GLY A 315 2.98 -1.50 7.02
N ILE A 316 2.71 -0.21 7.22
CA ILE A 316 3.59 0.69 7.99
C ILE A 316 2.77 1.38 9.08
N SER A 317 3.38 1.61 10.24
CA SER A 317 2.87 2.47 11.30
C SER A 317 4.01 3.35 11.82
N PRO A 318 4.11 4.62 11.35
CA PRO A 318 4.92 5.62 12.02
C PRO A 318 4.29 5.93 13.38
N VAL A 319 5.04 5.76 14.47
CA VAL A 319 4.54 5.98 15.83
C VAL A 319 5.35 7.09 16.50
N ALA A 320 4.70 8.18 16.89
CA ALA A 320 5.35 9.25 17.64
C ALA A 320 5.55 8.80 19.10
N LEU A 321 6.81 8.61 19.50
CA LEU A 321 7.24 8.29 20.86
C LEU A 321 7.81 9.56 21.51
N SER A 322 7.28 9.94 22.67
CA SER A 322 7.82 11.06 23.45
C SER A 322 9.21 10.75 24.02
N ASN A 323 10.08 11.77 24.06
CA ASN A 323 11.44 11.65 24.59
C ASN A 323 11.50 11.26 26.07
N SER A 324 10.40 11.44 26.80
CA SER A 324 10.24 11.11 28.21
C SER A 324 8.80 10.70 28.51
N PRO A 325 8.54 9.92 29.58
CA PRO A 325 7.18 9.58 29.99
C PRO A 325 6.28 10.81 30.16
N SER A 326 5.09 10.79 29.57
CA SER A 326 4.13 11.91 29.57
C SER A 326 2.70 11.41 29.83
N GLY A 327 2.56 10.49 30.78
CA GLY A 327 1.31 9.79 31.07
C GLY A 327 0.97 8.70 30.04
N GLY A 328 -0.29 8.27 30.03
CA GLY A 328 -0.78 7.21 29.14
C GLY A 328 -1.06 5.89 29.85
N VAL A 329 -1.86 5.07 29.18
CA VAL A 329 -2.30 3.76 29.68
C VAL A 329 -1.17 2.75 29.52
N ASP A 330 -0.82 2.03 30.58
CA ASP A 330 0.01 0.83 30.45
C ASP A 330 -0.87 -0.30 29.88
N PRO A 331 -0.63 -0.78 28.65
CA PRO A 331 -1.54 -1.69 27.96
C PRO A 331 -1.59 -3.08 28.60
N PHE A 332 -0.75 -3.37 29.59
CA PHE A 332 -0.73 -4.64 30.33
C PHE A 332 -1.52 -4.57 31.64
N ILE A 333 -2.06 -3.40 32.00
CA ILE A 333 -3.03 -3.26 33.07
C ILE A 333 -4.42 -3.65 32.50
N PRO A 334 -5.21 -4.47 33.23
CA PRO A 334 -6.56 -4.84 32.77
C PRO A 334 -7.42 -3.61 32.46
N ALA A 335 -8.23 -3.69 31.40
CA ALA A 335 -9.01 -2.57 30.88
C ALA A 335 -10.03 -1.99 31.89
N GLU A 336 -10.45 -2.80 32.87
CA GLU A 336 -11.28 -2.37 34.00
C GLU A 336 -10.62 -1.33 34.91
N PHE A 337 -9.28 -1.28 34.92
CA PHE A 337 -8.50 -0.31 35.69
C PHE A 337 -7.88 0.79 34.80
N ALA A 338 -7.60 0.48 33.53
CA ALA A 338 -7.07 1.45 32.57
C ALA A 338 -7.48 1.09 31.14
N SER A 339 -8.48 1.77 30.60
CA SER A 339 -8.96 1.54 29.23
C SER A 339 -8.17 2.37 28.22
N LEU A 340 -7.61 1.71 27.21
CA LEU A 340 -6.97 2.37 26.09
C LEU A 340 -8.01 2.93 25.12
N ASP A 341 -7.83 4.17 24.66
CA ASP A 341 -8.67 4.73 23.60
C ASP A 341 -8.50 3.94 22.30
N GLN A 342 -9.60 3.53 21.69
CA GLN A 342 -9.63 2.82 20.40
C GLN A 342 -10.39 3.63 19.34
N LYS A 343 -10.76 4.88 19.62
CA LYS A 343 -11.43 5.76 18.67
C LYS A 343 -10.48 6.18 17.57
N GLU A 344 -10.95 6.07 16.34
CA GLU A 344 -10.27 6.60 15.17
C GLU A 344 -10.78 7.99 14.80
N VAL A 345 -9.90 8.80 14.27
CA VAL A 345 -10.21 10.03 13.55
C VAL A 345 -9.59 9.92 12.15
N LEU A 346 -10.17 10.54 11.14
CA LEU A 346 -9.61 10.45 9.79
C LEU A 346 -8.42 11.38 9.59
N THR A 347 -7.39 10.90 8.89
CA THR A 347 -6.23 11.71 8.49
C THR A 347 -6.60 12.85 7.54
N HIS A 348 -7.60 12.66 6.68
CA HIS A 348 -8.21 13.68 5.81
C HIS A 348 -9.58 13.19 5.31
N GLY A 349 -10.28 14.01 4.52
CA GLY A 349 -11.48 13.60 3.79
C GLY A 349 -11.15 13.20 2.35
N GLU A 350 -12.18 12.82 1.58
CA GLU A 350 -12.01 12.44 0.17
C GLU A 350 -11.24 13.51 -0.64
N LEU A 351 -10.28 13.05 -1.44
CA LEU A 351 -9.48 13.90 -2.33
C LEU A 351 -10.11 13.94 -3.73
N LYS A 352 -10.15 15.12 -4.35
CA LYS A 352 -10.82 15.31 -5.65
C LYS A 352 -10.06 14.65 -6.79
N GLU A 353 -8.74 14.65 -6.70
CA GLU A 353 -7.80 14.01 -7.63
C GLU A 353 -7.94 12.47 -7.66
N ASN A 354 -8.61 11.87 -6.67
CA ASN A 354 -8.82 10.43 -6.55
C ASN A 354 -10.19 9.97 -7.07
N ARG A 355 -10.80 10.71 -8.02
CA ARG A 355 -12.17 10.44 -8.49
C ARG A 355 -12.26 9.75 -9.85
N ASP A 356 -11.14 9.58 -10.55
CA ASP A 356 -11.11 8.76 -11.75
C ASP A 356 -10.85 7.28 -11.45
N PHE A 357 -11.92 6.52 -11.21
CA PHE A 357 -11.85 5.08 -10.94
C PHE A 357 -11.56 4.21 -12.18
N GLY A 358 -11.54 4.79 -13.38
CA GLY A 358 -11.46 4.03 -14.62
C GLY A 358 -12.67 3.14 -14.87
N GLY A 359 -12.50 2.09 -15.67
CA GLY A 359 -13.54 1.08 -15.91
C GLY A 359 -14.70 1.54 -16.80
N ARG A 360 -14.59 2.70 -17.45
CA ARG A 360 -15.58 3.20 -18.42
C ARG A 360 -15.38 2.53 -19.77
N LYS A 361 -16.46 2.37 -20.54
CA LYS A 361 -16.36 1.92 -21.94
C LYS A 361 -15.51 2.91 -22.72
N THR A 362 -14.57 2.41 -23.50
CA THR A 362 -13.69 3.20 -24.35
C THR A 362 -13.51 2.51 -25.69
N ARG A 363 -13.16 3.27 -26.73
CA ARG A 363 -12.73 2.74 -28.03
C ARG A 363 -11.21 2.61 -28.14
N GLY A 364 -10.47 3.01 -27.09
CA GLY A 364 -9.01 2.98 -27.05
C GLY A 364 -8.41 1.58 -26.95
N TYR A 365 -9.23 0.55 -26.69
CA TYR A 365 -8.77 -0.84 -26.58
C TYR A 365 -9.65 -1.78 -27.40
N ALA A 366 -9.03 -2.69 -28.13
CA ALA A 366 -9.71 -3.79 -28.79
C ALA A 366 -10.06 -4.92 -27.80
N ASP A 367 -11.23 -5.55 -27.97
CA ASP A 367 -11.59 -6.77 -27.24
C ASP A 367 -10.80 -7.96 -27.80
N ALA A 368 -9.76 -8.37 -27.07
CA ALA A 368 -8.87 -9.46 -27.45
C ALA A 368 -9.59 -10.79 -27.73
N ARG A 369 -10.82 -10.99 -27.24
CA ARG A 369 -11.61 -12.21 -27.50
C ARG A 369 -12.19 -12.24 -28.92
N LYS A 370 -12.32 -11.08 -29.55
CA LYS A 370 -12.93 -10.90 -30.88
C LYS A 370 -11.92 -10.73 -32.01
N LEU A 371 -10.65 -10.46 -31.67
CA LEU A 371 -9.59 -10.29 -32.66
C LEU A 371 -9.23 -11.60 -33.35
N ALA A 372 -8.75 -11.54 -34.60
CA ALA A 372 -8.13 -12.69 -35.26
C ALA A 372 -6.83 -13.11 -34.55
N ASP A 373 -6.30 -14.29 -34.87
CA ASP A 373 -4.98 -14.73 -34.39
C ASP A 373 -3.89 -13.88 -35.05
N GLY A 374 -2.92 -13.42 -34.26
CA GLY A 374 -1.68 -12.82 -34.74
C GLY A 374 -0.65 -13.86 -35.16
N PRO A 375 0.61 -13.45 -35.39
CA PRO A 375 1.69 -14.37 -35.72
C PRO A 375 1.97 -15.34 -34.57
N THR A 376 2.50 -16.52 -34.90
CA THR A 376 3.10 -17.40 -33.88
C THR A 376 4.46 -16.83 -33.48
N LEU A 377 4.63 -16.48 -32.21
CA LEU A 377 5.85 -15.86 -31.69
C LEU A 377 6.24 -16.45 -30.35
N ALA A 378 7.55 -16.69 -30.18
CA ALA A 378 8.13 -17.07 -28.90
C ALA A 378 8.46 -15.85 -28.01
N GLN A 379 8.42 -14.64 -28.57
CA GLN A 379 8.86 -13.42 -27.88
C GLN A 379 7.96 -12.22 -28.20
N VAL A 380 7.68 -11.39 -27.19
CA VAL A 380 7.05 -10.07 -27.30
C VAL A 380 8.00 -9.03 -26.72
N LYS A 381 8.39 -8.05 -27.54
CA LYS A 381 9.19 -6.92 -27.09
C LYS A 381 8.28 -5.89 -26.43
N VAL A 382 8.72 -5.28 -25.35
CA VAL A 382 8.08 -4.13 -24.69
C VAL A 382 8.99 -2.94 -24.86
N LYS A 383 8.52 -1.91 -25.55
CA LYS A 383 9.34 -0.74 -25.91
C LYS A 383 8.45 0.48 -26.09
N ASN A 384 8.92 1.65 -25.65
CA ASN A 384 8.24 2.93 -25.77
C ASN A 384 6.79 2.85 -25.29
N PHE A 385 6.57 2.26 -24.11
CA PHE A 385 5.25 2.08 -23.51
C PHE A 385 4.25 1.28 -24.36
N LEU A 386 4.74 0.33 -25.18
CA LEU A 386 3.91 -0.55 -26.02
C LEU A 386 4.38 -2.00 -25.96
N TYR A 387 3.42 -2.92 -25.97
CA TYR A 387 3.69 -4.33 -26.29
C TYR A 387 3.79 -4.47 -27.81
N GLN A 388 4.99 -4.65 -28.36
CA GLN A 388 5.22 -4.50 -29.79
C GLN A 388 4.41 -5.47 -30.69
N GLN A 389 3.86 -6.54 -30.13
CA GLN A 389 2.83 -7.37 -30.73
C GLN A 389 1.73 -7.70 -29.71
N GLY A 390 0.48 -7.64 -30.15
CA GLY A 390 -0.69 -7.95 -29.31
C GLY A 390 -1.13 -6.81 -28.39
N ASP A 391 -0.62 -5.59 -28.59
CA ASP A 391 -1.09 -4.41 -27.86
C ASP A 391 -2.52 -4.04 -28.28
N LEU A 392 -3.41 -3.93 -27.32
CA LEU A 392 -4.83 -3.69 -27.57
C LEU A 392 -5.13 -2.25 -27.98
N THR A 393 -4.17 -1.33 -27.83
CA THR A 393 -4.27 0.04 -28.36
C THR A 393 -3.92 0.14 -29.84
N MET A 394 -3.20 -0.84 -30.38
CA MET A 394 -2.65 -0.79 -31.73
C MET A 394 -3.65 -1.34 -32.76
N PRO A 395 -3.91 -0.62 -33.86
CA PRO A 395 -4.75 -1.15 -34.93
C PRO A 395 -4.02 -2.19 -35.80
N GLY A 396 -4.79 -2.95 -36.56
CA GLY A 396 -4.29 -3.85 -37.59
C GLY A 396 -3.42 -5.00 -37.07
N LYS A 397 -2.45 -5.45 -37.88
CA LYS A 397 -1.65 -6.65 -37.60
C LYS A 397 -0.88 -6.59 -36.28
N LYS A 398 -0.42 -5.40 -35.86
CA LYS A 398 0.35 -5.24 -34.62
C LYS A 398 -0.49 -5.46 -33.36
N GLY A 399 -1.79 -5.16 -33.38
CA GLY A 399 -2.69 -5.41 -32.26
C GLY A 399 -3.24 -6.83 -32.16
N LEU A 400 -3.00 -7.68 -33.16
CA LEU A 400 -3.47 -9.07 -33.12
C LEU A 400 -2.71 -9.87 -32.06
N PRO A 401 -3.39 -10.59 -31.14
CA PRO A 401 -2.72 -11.37 -30.10
C PRO A 401 -1.80 -12.44 -30.70
N PRO A 402 -0.49 -12.48 -30.37
CA PRO A 402 0.38 -13.54 -30.84
C PRO A 402 -0.04 -14.89 -30.27
N VAL A 403 0.28 -15.95 -31.00
CA VAL A 403 -0.08 -17.32 -30.63
C VAL A 403 1.17 -18.07 -30.15
N VAL A 404 1.01 -18.83 -29.08
CA VAL A 404 1.99 -19.81 -28.57
C VAL A 404 1.31 -21.17 -28.44
N ALA A 405 2.04 -22.24 -28.77
CA ALA A 405 1.50 -23.60 -28.67
C ALA A 405 1.34 -24.04 -27.21
N PRO A 406 0.37 -24.93 -26.89
CA PRO A 406 0.27 -25.54 -25.56
C PRO A 406 1.59 -26.22 -25.16
N GLY A 407 2.00 -26.10 -23.89
CA GLY A 407 3.27 -26.64 -23.41
C GLY A 407 4.49 -25.77 -23.75
N LYS A 408 4.32 -24.65 -24.48
CA LYS A 408 5.38 -23.69 -24.80
C LYS A 408 5.18 -22.39 -24.03
N SER A 409 6.25 -21.61 -23.94
CA SER A 409 6.28 -20.31 -23.28
C SER A 409 6.40 -19.17 -24.28
N ILE A 410 5.87 -18.00 -23.92
CA ILE A 410 6.15 -16.74 -24.61
C ILE A 410 6.98 -15.85 -23.68
N THR A 411 8.05 -15.27 -24.22
CA THR A 411 9.01 -14.45 -23.47
C THR A 411 8.75 -12.97 -23.72
N PHE A 412 8.52 -12.22 -22.66
CA PHE A 412 8.45 -10.76 -22.70
C PHE A 412 9.83 -10.17 -22.45
N VAL A 413 10.19 -9.16 -23.23
CA VAL A 413 11.51 -8.50 -23.14
C VAL A 413 11.33 -6.99 -23.10
N ASN A 414 11.61 -6.40 -21.94
CA ASN A 414 11.73 -4.96 -21.79
C ASN A 414 12.96 -4.47 -22.57
N GLN A 415 12.73 -3.59 -23.56
CA GLN A 415 13.75 -2.92 -24.36
C GLN A 415 13.91 -1.42 -24.02
N ASP A 416 13.25 -0.95 -22.96
CA ASP A 416 13.45 0.34 -22.31
C ASP A 416 14.32 0.28 -21.01
N PRO A 417 15.09 -0.78 -20.66
CA PRO A 417 15.71 -0.85 -19.34
C PRO A 417 16.80 0.21 -19.12
N GLY A 418 17.45 0.67 -20.19
CA GLY A 418 18.48 1.72 -20.14
C GLY A 418 17.94 3.11 -19.76
N THR A 419 16.62 3.30 -19.77
CA THR A 419 15.97 4.57 -19.39
C THR A 419 15.32 4.51 -18.01
N MET A 420 15.58 3.47 -17.21
CA MET A 420 14.93 3.22 -15.91
C MET A 420 13.39 3.18 -16.01
N ILE A 421 12.86 2.76 -17.17
CA ILE A 421 11.43 2.53 -17.38
C ILE A 421 11.17 1.04 -17.17
N PHE A 422 10.29 0.74 -16.23
CA PHE A 422 9.94 -0.62 -15.87
C PHE A 422 8.62 -1.01 -16.54
N HIS A 423 8.51 -2.28 -16.92
CA HIS A 423 7.27 -2.81 -17.48
C HIS A 423 6.88 -4.10 -16.81
N THR A 424 5.59 -4.35 -16.69
CA THR A 424 5.05 -5.57 -16.10
C THR A 424 4.09 -6.24 -17.07
N VAL A 425 3.93 -7.55 -16.94
CA VAL A 425 2.88 -8.33 -17.59
C VAL A 425 1.97 -8.80 -16.48
N THR A 426 1.11 -7.90 -16.01
CA THR A 426 0.19 -8.16 -14.90
C THR A 426 -1.11 -8.77 -15.45
N PRO A 427 -1.56 -9.94 -14.98
CA PRO A 427 -2.71 -10.63 -15.55
C PRO A 427 -4.02 -9.91 -15.23
N CYS A 428 -4.83 -9.64 -16.26
CA CYS A 428 -6.12 -8.95 -16.12
C CYS A 428 -7.23 -9.76 -16.79
N LYS A 429 -8.40 -9.83 -16.17
CA LYS A 429 -9.51 -10.64 -16.70
C LYS A 429 -10.02 -10.05 -18.01
N ALA A 430 -10.11 -10.92 -19.02
CA ALA A 430 -10.64 -10.54 -20.32
C ALA A 430 -12.08 -10.00 -20.18
N PRO A 431 -12.46 -8.93 -20.89
CA PRO A 431 -11.74 -8.36 -22.04
C PRO A 431 -10.59 -7.40 -21.73
N CYS A 432 -10.42 -6.96 -20.47
CA CYS A 432 -9.42 -5.97 -20.08
C CYS A 432 -9.44 -4.63 -20.88
N ASP A 433 -10.57 -4.25 -21.48
CA ASP A 433 -10.68 -3.24 -22.55
C ASP A 433 -11.31 -1.89 -22.14
N ARG A 434 -11.31 -1.58 -20.84
CA ARG A 434 -11.92 -0.34 -20.31
C ARG A 434 -10.89 0.74 -20.01
N SER A 435 -11.36 1.98 -19.84
CA SER A 435 -10.50 3.12 -19.51
C SER A 435 -9.72 2.87 -18.22
N SER A 436 -8.49 3.33 -18.18
CA SER A 436 -7.65 3.27 -16.98
C SER A 436 -8.15 4.25 -15.93
N GLY A 437 -7.78 4.00 -14.69
CA GLY A 437 -8.00 4.87 -13.55
C GLY A 437 -7.49 4.19 -12.28
N ILE A 438 -7.74 4.79 -11.12
CA ILE A 438 -7.18 4.31 -9.85
C ILE A 438 -7.74 2.94 -9.39
N SER A 439 -8.72 2.36 -10.09
CA SER A 439 -9.33 1.06 -9.76
C SER A 439 -9.46 0.10 -10.93
N TYR A 440 -8.94 0.47 -12.08
CA TYR A 440 -8.98 -0.36 -13.25
C TYR A 440 -7.76 -0.07 -14.13
N PRO A 441 -7.06 -1.11 -14.63
CA PRO A 441 -7.40 -2.54 -14.62
C PRO A 441 -7.08 -3.21 -13.28
N LEU A 442 -7.54 -4.45 -13.10
CA LEU A 442 -7.31 -5.23 -11.88
C LEU A 442 -6.47 -6.47 -12.19
N ALA A 443 -5.66 -6.89 -11.22
CA ALA A 443 -4.91 -8.14 -11.27
C ALA A 443 -5.79 -9.35 -10.89
N ASP A 444 -6.89 -9.57 -11.62
CA ASP A 444 -7.99 -10.48 -11.23
C ASP A 444 -8.07 -11.78 -12.06
N ALA A 445 -7.17 -11.96 -13.03
CA ALA A 445 -7.04 -13.18 -13.84
C ALA A 445 -6.15 -14.25 -13.18
N ALA A 446 -5.97 -15.38 -13.89
CA ALA A 446 -5.05 -16.44 -13.47
C ALA A 446 -3.64 -15.87 -13.29
N GLN A 447 -3.03 -16.15 -12.13
CA GLN A 447 -1.81 -15.47 -11.68
C GLN A 447 -0.58 -15.90 -12.48
N VAL A 448 -0.20 -15.09 -13.46
CA VAL A 448 1.05 -15.15 -14.22
C VAL A 448 1.62 -13.74 -14.35
N ASP A 449 2.34 -13.30 -13.32
CA ASP A 449 2.94 -11.96 -13.24
C ASP A 449 4.45 -12.01 -13.53
N SER A 450 4.95 -10.98 -14.21
CA SER A 450 6.37 -10.90 -14.57
C SER A 450 7.27 -10.31 -13.50
N GLY A 451 6.72 -9.65 -12.48
CA GLY A 451 7.42 -8.60 -11.74
C GLY A 451 7.75 -7.40 -12.63
N GLU A 452 8.37 -6.37 -12.04
CA GLU A 452 8.80 -5.18 -12.77
C GLU A 452 10.07 -5.44 -13.59
N LEU A 453 9.91 -5.73 -14.88
CA LEU A 453 11.03 -5.96 -15.79
C LEU A 453 11.82 -4.66 -15.92
N GLY A 454 13.07 -4.66 -15.47
CA GLY A 454 13.89 -3.48 -15.33
C GLY A 454 15.09 -3.73 -14.42
N PHE A 455 15.94 -2.71 -14.27
CA PHE A 455 17.10 -2.73 -13.38
C PHE A 455 17.10 -1.49 -12.50
N GLY A 456 17.48 -1.66 -11.24
CA GLY A 456 17.66 -0.58 -10.29
C GLY A 456 18.45 -1.06 -9.07
N PRO A 457 18.84 -0.16 -8.16
CA PRO A 457 19.72 -0.54 -7.07
C PRO A 457 19.02 -1.51 -6.11
N ALA A 458 19.68 -2.63 -5.82
CA ALA A 458 19.08 -3.71 -5.03
C ALA A 458 18.62 -3.23 -3.65
N GLY A 459 17.39 -3.62 -3.26
CA GLY A 459 16.83 -3.34 -1.93
C GLY A 459 16.17 -1.96 -1.76
N ILE A 460 16.25 -1.07 -2.75
CA ILE A 460 15.67 0.29 -2.69
C ILE A 460 14.72 0.60 -3.89
N THR A 461 14.34 -0.43 -4.66
CA THR A 461 13.49 -0.31 -5.87
C THR A 461 12.59 -1.54 -6.03
N ALA A 462 11.51 -1.39 -6.77
CA ALA A 462 10.60 -2.45 -7.20
C ALA A 462 11.13 -3.31 -8.36
N ALA A 463 12.23 -2.91 -9.00
CA ALA A 463 12.80 -3.61 -10.15
C ALA A 463 13.11 -5.08 -9.86
N ALA A 464 12.64 -5.97 -10.73
CA ALA A 464 12.93 -7.40 -10.68
C ALA A 464 14.39 -7.75 -11.04
N ASN A 465 15.20 -6.74 -11.39
CA ASN A 465 16.61 -6.84 -11.81
C ASN A 465 16.84 -7.85 -12.93
N ARG A 466 15.92 -7.83 -13.90
CA ARG A 466 15.96 -8.59 -15.15
C ARG A 466 15.12 -7.86 -16.19
N SER A 467 15.53 -7.92 -17.46
CA SER A 467 14.75 -7.34 -18.58
C SER A 467 13.81 -8.34 -19.26
N THR A 468 13.89 -9.63 -18.91
CA THR A 468 13.13 -10.69 -19.58
C THR A 468 12.34 -11.53 -18.60
N TRP A 469 11.16 -11.99 -19.02
CA TRP A 469 10.37 -12.98 -18.29
C TRP A 469 9.60 -13.88 -19.24
N ALA A 470 9.55 -15.16 -18.93
CA ALA A 470 8.87 -16.18 -19.74
C ALA A 470 7.63 -16.67 -19.00
N THR A 471 6.50 -16.79 -19.71
CA THR A 471 5.29 -17.36 -19.12
C THR A 471 5.52 -18.81 -18.69
N PRO A 472 4.77 -19.34 -17.71
CA PRO A 472 4.80 -20.76 -17.43
C PRO A 472 4.38 -21.60 -18.65
N THR A 473 4.91 -22.83 -18.76
CA THR A 473 4.62 -23.73 -19.89
C THR A 473 3.29 -24.49 -19.72
N TYR A 474 2.75 -24.53 -18.51
CA TYR A 474 1.51 -25.25 -18.16
C TYR A 474 0.23 -24.42 -18.41
N LEU A 475 0.32 -23.30 -19.14
CA LEU A 475 -0.84 -22.50 -19.47
C LEU A 475 -1.85 -23.30 -20.29
N LYS A 476 -3.12 -23.24 -19.89
CA LYS A 476 -4.24 -23.85 -20.61
C LYS A 476 -4.51 -23.12 -21.92
N THR A 477 -5.13 -23.78 -22.89
CA THR A 477 -5.63 -23.12 -24.10
C THR A 477 -6.58 -21.98 -23.76
N GLY A 478 -6.38 -20.80 -24.37
CA GLY A 478 -7.20 -19.63 -24.10
C GLY A 478 -6.55 -18.31 -24.52
N THR A 479 -7.30 -17.23 -24.36
CA THR A 479 -6.82 -15.85 -24.52
C THR A 479 -6.44 -15.29 -23.16
N TYR A 480 -5.21 -14.78 -23.06
CA TYR A 480 -4.65 -14.19 -21.85
C TYR A 480 -4.47 -12.70 -22.07
N THR A 481 -5.23 -11.89 -21.33
CA THR A 481 -5.12 -10.42 -21.33
C THR A 481 -4.29 -9.97 -20.14
N TYR A 482 -3.52 -8.90 -20.33
CA TYR A 482 -2.61 -8.37 -19.33
C TYR A 482 -2.43 -6.85 -19.50
N PHE A 483 -1.82 -6.23 -18.50
CA PHE A 483 -1.49 -4.81 -18.49
C PHE A 483 -0.15 -4.54 -17.80
N CYS A 484 0.41 -3.34 -18.04
CA CYS A 484 1.49 -2.85 -17.20
C CYS A 484 0.88 -2.13 -16.00
N ARG A 485 1.10 -2.60 -14.77
CA ARG A 485 0.55 -1.95 -13.56
C ARG A 485 1.17 -0.59 -13.24
N ILE A 486 2.39 -0.34 -13.74
CA ILE A 486 3.09 0.94 -13.63
C ILE A 486 2.56 1.93 -14.66
N HIS A 487 2.15 1.44 -15.83
CA HIS A 487 1.59 2.23 -16.93
C HIS A 487 0.24 1.65 -17.32
N PRO A 488 -0.82 1.91 -16.53
CA PRO A 488 -2.10 1.24 -16.69
C PRO A 488 -2.81 1.54 -17.99
N PHE A 489 -2.28 2.32 -18.93
CA PHE A 489 -2.81 2.41 -20.28
C PHE A 489 -2.28 1.30 -21.21
N MET A 490 -1.16 0.66 -20.86
CA MET A 490 -0.61 -0.44 -21.65
C MET A 490 -1.49 -1.69 -21.49
N ARG A 491 -2.03 -2.20 -22.59
CA ARG A 491 -2.87 -3.40 -22.62
C ARG A 491 -2.37 -4.35 -23.67
N GLY A 492 -2.25 -5.63 -23.32
CA GLY A 492 -1.88 -6.63 -24.29
C GLY A 492 -2.68 -7.91 -24.14
N ALA A 493 -2.56 -8.77 -25.14
CA ALA A 493 -3.05 -10.13 -25.06
C ALA A 493 -2.18 -11.10 -25.87
N PHE A 494 -2.13 -12.36 -25.45
CA PHE A 494 -1.61 -13.48 -26.24
C PHE A 494 -2.58 -14.68 -26.17
N ARG A 495 -2.38 -15.67 -27.03
CA ARG A 495 -3.19 -16.90 -27.05
C ARG A 495 -2.36 -18.14 -26.92
N VAL A 496 -2.79 -19.03 -26.04
CA VAL A 496 -2.32 -20.42 -26.04
C VAL A 496 -3.27 -21.23 -26.90
N LYS A 497 -2.79 -21.74 -28.03
CA LYS A 497 -3.62 -22.49 -28.98
C LYS A 497 -2.76 -23.43 -29.81
N ALA A 498 -3.27 -24.62 -30.12
CA ALA A 498 -2.60 -25.53 -31.05
C ALA A 498 -2.37 -24.82 -32.39
N ALA A 499 -1.16 -24.96 -32.94
CA ALA A 499 -0.87 -24.47 -34.28
C ALA A 499 -1.90 -25.08 -35.24
N LYS A 500 -2.50 -24.25 -36.11
CA LYS A 500 -3.34 -24.80 -37.19
C LYS A 500 -2.44 -25.68 -38.05
N SER A 501 -2.76 -26.97 -38.12
CA SER A 501 -2.17 -27.88 -39.09
C SER A 501 -2.40 -27.29 -40.49
N THR A 502 -1.36 -26.74 -41.11
CA THR A 502 -1.34 -26.55 -42.55
C THR A 502 -1.29 -27.95 -43.16
N LYS A 503 -2.45 -28.53 -43.45
CA LYS A 503 -2.53 -29.60 -44.44
C LYS A 503 -2.02 -28.99 -45.76
N ARG A 504 -0.83 -29.41 -46.16
CA ARG A 504 -0.31 -29.17 -47.51
C ARG A 504 -1.11 -29.97 -48.52
#